data_AF-A0A485K722-F1
#
_entry.id   AF-A0A485K722-F1
#
_cell.length_a   1.000
_cell.length_b   1.000
_cell.length_c   1.000
_cell.angle_alpha   90.00
_cell.angle_beta   90.00
_cell.angle_gamma   90.00
#
_symmetry.space_group_name_H-M   'P 1'
#
loop_
_entity.id
_entity.type
_entity.pdbx_description
1 polymer ?
#
loop_
_entity_poly.entity_id
_entity_poly.type
_entity_poly.pdbx_seq_one_letter_code
_entity_poly.pdbx_strand_id
1 'polypeptide(L)'
;MTSMAQHIEELSASLRRHAFESTKEAATIHIKEGKAEKAAPDTRRKQGAEFWADFSDVVAALSGDGITTHSTTLEHLEQRHNGLLAQTTQLKQQANTRSSDLYLDARIHELQEENERAWEAQMEAGKQSLERMEAQLTHVQTEIDGLDASLQQAQPPDRATVLRENQKLRDVLMLRAEEKDDLSGALGALKRKQADRAARAHAHAAEPSQALQDLKAQRDRLCASIRDLSPSDNSALAPLEEEAQQLRLRLQRAQEKLNAREASATALKTQMRKLVAVKAAGAHVAALVLQALYDHDGEWTKKDLQTQVAAAAGVEESHVIRALYSLVASGLVHLDRSHAHGLVTSLLV
;
A
#
# COMPACT_ATOMS: atom_id res chain seq x y z
N MET A 1 4.41 0.16 -33.03
CA MET A 1 3.97 -1.24 -33.27
C MET A 1 4.37 -2.21 -32.15
N THR A 2 5.40 -1.93 -31.34
CA THR A 2 5.84 -2.78 -30.21
C THR A 2 4.92 -2.72 -28.98
N SER A 3 4.21 -1.62 -28.74
CA SER A 3 3.31 -1.47 -27.58
C SER A 3 2.00 -2.28 -27.70
N MET A 4 1.47 -2.46 -28.91
CA MET A 4 0.26 -3.28 -29.13
C MET A 4 0.51 -4.77 -28.89
N ALA A 5 1.70 -5.26 -29.28
CA ALA A 5 2.07 -6.66 -29.05
C ALA A 5 2.19 -6.97 -27.54
N GLN A 6 2.72 -6.04 -26.77
CA GLN A 6 2.84 -6.17 -25.31
C GLN A 6 1.48 -6.19 -24.61
N HIS A 7 0.53 -5.35 -25.05
CA HIS A 7 -0.82 -5.36 -24.47
C HIS A 7 -1.64 -6.61 -24.86
N ILE A 8 -1.43 -7.16 -26.06
CA ILE A 8 -2.04 -8.45 -26.46
C ILE A 8 -1.46 -9.60 -25.62
N GLU A 9 -0.16 -9.58 -25.33
CA GLU A 9 0.47 -10.55 -24.42
C GLU A 9 -0.06 -10.44 -22.99
N GLU A 10 -0.20 -9.22 -22.46
CA GLU A 10 -0.78 -8.97 -21.13
C GLU A 10 -2.25 -9.41 -21.04
N LEU A 11 -3.06 -9.13 -22.07
CA LEU A 11 -4.44 -9.58 -22.18
C LEU A 11 -4.53 -11.11 -22.24
N SER A 12 -3.67 -11.75 -23.04
CA SER A 12 -3.61 -13.21 -23.14
C SER A 12 -3.15 -13.88 -21.83
N ALA A 13 -2.27 -13.22 -21.08
CA ALA A 13 -1.83 -13.66 -19.77
C ALA A 13 -2.94 -13.49 -18.70
N SER A 14 -3.78 -12.45 -18.80
CA SER A 14 -4.93 -12.27 -17.91
C SER A 14 -6.03 -13.31 -18.16
N LEU A 15 -6.30 -13.65 -19.43
CA LEU A 15 -7.28 -14.68 -19.81
C LEU A 15 -6.85 -16.09 -19.37
N ARG A 16 -5.54 -16.38 -19.36
CA ARG A 16 -5.00 -17.65 -18.84
C ARG A 16 -5.05 -17.77 -17.32
N ARG A 17 -5.10 -16.66 -16.58
CA ARG A 17 -5.30 -16.66 -15.11
C ARG A 17 -6.75 -16.93 -14.70
N HIS A 18 -7.69 -16.83 -15.63
CA HIS A 18 -9.09 -17.24 -15.44
C HIS A 18 -9.36 -18.64 -16.02
N ALA A 19 -8.37 -19.54 -15.95
CA ALA A 19 -8.66 -20.96 -16.04
C ALA A 19 -9.56 -21.33 -14.85
N PHE A 20 -10.72 -21.89 -15.15
CA PHE A 20 -11.72 -22.33 -14.18
C PHE A 20 -11.13 -23.45 -13.33
N GLU A 21 -10.50 -23.12 -12.20
CA GLU A 21 -10.16 -24.09 -11.18
C GLU A 21 -11.47 -24.45 -10.45
N SER A 22 -12.12 -25.51 -10.92
CA SER A 22 -13.21 -26.15 -10.20
C SER A 22 -12.68 -26.64 -8.84
N THR A 23 -12.86 -25.86 -7.78
CA THR A 23 -12.41 -26.17 -6.41
C THR A 23 -13.27 -27.22 -5.71
N LYS A 24 -13.81 -28.18 -6.46
CA LYS A 24 -14.43 -29.38 -5.90
C LYS A 24 -13.82 -30.58 -6.59
N GLU A 25 -12.82 -31.17 -5.94
CA GLU A 25 -12.57 -32.60 -6.13
C GLU A 25 -13.91 -33.31 -5.90
N ALA A 26 -14.44 -33.92 -6.96
CA ALA A 26 -15.60 -34.77 -6.88
C ALA A 26 -15.23 -35.98 -6.00
N ALA A 27 -15.43 -35.84 -4.69
CA ALA A 27 -15.40 -36.97 -3.78
C ALA A 27 -16.62 -37.83 -4.09
N THR A 28 -16.44 -38.82 -4.97
CA THR A 28 -17.43 -39.86 -5.23
C THR A 28 -17.71 -40.59 -3.93
N ILE A 29 -18.85 -40.29 -3.30
CA ILE A 29 -19.28 -40.99 -2.08
C ILE A 29 -19.65 -42.42 -2.49
N HIS A 30 -18.73 -43.36 -2.33
CA HIS A 30 -19.04 -44.78 -2.37
C HIS A 30 -19.81 -45.16 -1.10
N ILE A 31 -21.14 -45.15 -1.19
CA ILE A 31 -22.00 -45.82 -0.20
C ILE A 31 -21.78 -47.32 -0.41
N LYS A 32 -20.95 -47.94 0.43
CA LYS A 32 -20.92 -49.40 0.55
C LYS A 32 -22.22 -49.80 1.24
N GLU A 33 -23.18 -50.28 0.47
CA GLU A 33 -24.30 -51.06 0.97
C GLU A 33 -23.76 -52.31 1.67
N GLY A 34 -23.61 -52.23 2.99
CA GLY A 34 -23.34 -53.37 3.83
C GLY A 34 -24.56 -54.27 3.86
N LYS A 35 -24.53 -55.30 3.00
CA LYS A 35 -25.42 -56.45 3.07
C LYS A 35 -25.43 -57.02 4.48
N ALA A 36 -26.63 -57.25 5.00
CA ALA A 36 -26.86 -58.01 6.22
C ALA A 36 -26.30 -59.44 6.04
N GLU A 37 -25.25 -59.76 6.79
CA GLU A 37 -24.77 -61.13 6.94
C GLU A 37 -25.21 -61.72 8.29
N LYS A 38 -25.49 -63.02 8.21
CA LYS A 38 -26.30 -63.82 9.12
C LYS A 38 -25.61 -64.06 10.47
N ALA A 39 -26.45 -64.13 11.50
CA ALA A 39 -26.09 -64.57 12.84
C ALA A 39 -25.81 -66.08 12.94
N ALA A 40 -24.81 -66.45 13.74
CA ALA A 40 -24.78 -67.57 14.70
C ALA A 40 -23.45 -67.55 15.50
N PRO A 41 -23.35 -68.15 16.71
CA PRO A 41 -24.29 -68.14 17.83
C PRO A 41 -23.67 -67.51 19.10
N ASP A 42 -24.53 -67.12 20.03
CA ASP A 42 -24.30 -67.02 21.49
C ASP A 42 -22.95 -66.51 22.00
N THR A 43 -22.78 -65.20 21.97
CA THR A 43 -22.58 -64.48 23.25
C THR A 43 -23.53 -63.30 23.25
N ARG A 44 -24.67 -63.46 23.93
CA ARG A 44 -25.64 -62.38 24.14
C ARG A 44 -24.89 -61.22 24.80
N ARG A 45 -24.54 -60.18 24.04
CA ARG A 45 -24.08 -58.91 24.61
C ARG A 45 -25.24 -58.41 25.46
N LYS A 46 -25.11 -58.55 26.77
CA LYS A 46 -26.09 -58.10 27.76
C LYS A 46 -26.48 -56.67 27.42
N GLN A 47 -27.78 -56.39 27.32
CA GLN A 47 -28.25 -55.04 27.04
C GLN A 47 -27.77 -54.13 28.19
N GLY A 48 -27.50 -52.85 27.91
CA GLY A 48 -26.86 -51.95 28.89
C GLY A 48 -27.48 -52.02 30.29
N ALA A 49 -28.80 -52.15 30.40
CA ALA A 49 -29.51 -52.31 31.67
C ALA A 49 -29.18 -53.63 32.40
N GLU A 50 -29.05 -54.74 31.69
CA GLU A 50 -28.66 -56.04 32.24
C GLU A 50 -27.18 -56.05 32.67
N PHE A 51 -26.32 -55.35 31.93
CA PHE A 51 -24.92 -55.17 32.31
C PHE A 51 -24.78 -54.32 33.59
N TRP A 52 -25.53 -53.23 33.70
CA TRP A 52 -25.53 -52.39 34.90
C TRP A 52 -26.13 -53.10 36.12
N ALA A 53 -27.17 -53.90 35.93
CA ALA A 53 -27.75 -54.72 37.00
C ALA A 53 -26.76 -55.78 37.52
N ASP A 54 -26.15 -56.56 36.62
CA ASP A 54 -25.15 -57.56 37.01
C ASP A 54 -23.88 -56.93 37.61
N PHE A 55 -23.47 -55.76 37.11
CA PHE A 55 -22.34 -55.02 37.68
C PHE A 55 -22.68 -54.48 39.08
N SER A 56 -23.91 -54.00 39.29
CA SER A 56 -24.38 -53.55 40.61
C SER A 56 -24.46 -54.70 41.62
N ASP A 57 -24.88 -55.89 41.19
CA ASP A 57 -24.95 -57.09 42.02
C ASP A 57 -23.55 -57.62 42.39
N VAL A 58 -22.58 -57.55 41.46
CA VAL A 58 -21.17 -57.90 41.72
C VAL A 58 -20.51 -56.90 42.68
N VAL A 59 -20.82 -55.61 42.54
CA VAL A 59 -20.35 -54.56 43.45
C VAL A 59 -20.95 -54.71 44.84
N ALA A 60 -22.23 -55.10 44.94
CA ALA A 60 -22.88 -55.41 46.22
C ALA A 60 -22.28 -56.65 46.89
N ALA A 61 -21.85 -57.67 46.13
CA ALA A 61 -21.27 -58.89 46.66
C ALA A 61 -19.80 -58.74 47.17
N LEU A 62 -19.08 -57.70 46.74
CA LEU A 62 -17.69 -57.42 47.12
C LEU A 62 -17.55 -56.45 48.31
N SER A 63 -18.63 -56.19 49.03
CA SER A 63 -18.75 -55.14 50.07
C SER A 63 -18.06 -55.49 51.40
N GLY A 64 -16.72 -55.50 51.38
CA GLY A 64 -15.86 -55.30 52.55
C GLY A 64 -14.95 -54.09 52.33
N ASP A 65 -15.21 -52.99 53.05
CA ASP A 65 -14.38 -51.78 53.22
C ASP A 65 -14.03 -50.86 52.03
N GLY A 66 -14.47 -51.12 50.79
CA GLY A 66 -14.27 -50.23 49.62
C GLY A 66 -15.40 -49.23 49.30
N ILE A 67 -16.34 -49.01 50.22
CA ILE A 67 -17.72 -48.56 49.92
C ILE A 67 -17.84 -47.12 49.40
N THR A 68 -16.91 -46.20 49.75
CA THR A 68 -17.06 -44.77 49.40
C THR A 68 -16.44 -44.37 48.05
N THR A 69 -15.42 -45.08 47.58
CA THR A 69 -14.78 -44.79 46.28
C THR A 69 -15.52 -45.43 45.12
N HIS A 70 -16.13 -46.60 45.32
CA HIS A 70 -16.82 -47.31 44.25
C HIS A 70 -18.23 -46.76 43.98
N SER A 71 -18.95 -46.29 45.01
CA SER A 71 -20.26 -45.63 44.82
C SER A 71 -20.13 -44.31 44.03
N THR A 72 -19.15 -43.47 44.37
CA THR A 72 -18.91 -42.20 43.68
C THR A 72 -18.46 -42.40 42.22
N THR A 73 -17.69 -43.44 41.93
CA THR A 73 -17.35 -43.79 40.54
C THR A 73 -18.55 -44.30 39.73
N LEU A 74 -19.47 -45.02 40.37
CA LEU A 74 -20.68 -45.53 39.74
C LEU A 74 -21.64 -44.38 39.42
N GLU A 75 -21.89 -43.49 40.39
CA GLU A 75 -22.72 -42.29 40.19
C GLU A 75 -22.17 -41.39 39.07
N HIS A 76 -20.84 -41.20 39.01
CA HIS A 76 -20.21 -40.41 37.94
C HIS A 76 -20.34 -41.10 36.57
N LEU A 77 -20.22 -42.42 36.50
CA LEU A 77 -20.42 -43.18 35.26
C LEU A 77 -21.88 -43.15 34.79
N GLU A 78 -22.83 -43.23 35.72
CA GLU A 78 -24.27 -43.09 35.41
C GLU A 78 -24.60 -41.69 34.90
N GLN A 79 -24.10 -40.63 35.55
CA GLN A 79 -24.27 -39.26 35.07
C GLN A 79 -23.67 -39.07 33.68
N ARG A 80 -22.49 -39.63 33.41
CA ARG A 80 -21.85 -39.57 32.10
C ARG A 80 -22.62 -40.37 31.05
N HIS A 81 -23.16 -41.54 31.42
CA HIS A 81 -23.98 -42.35 30.53
C HIS A 81 -25.28 -41.63 30.16
N ASN A 82 -25.96 -41.05 31.15
CA ASN A 82 -27.17 -40.26 30.95
C ASN A 82 -26.90 -39.00 30.10
N GLY A 83 -25.76 -38.34 30.31
CA GLY A 83 -25.31 -37.22 29.49
C GLY A 83 -25.05 -37.64 28.03
N LEU A 84 -24.41 -38.78 27.81
CA LEU A 84 -24.19 -39.33 26.46
C LEU A 84 -25.50 -39.76 25.79
N LEU A 85 -26.47 -40.29 26.54
CA LEU A 85 -27.80 -40.60 26.02
C LEU A 85 -28.55 -39.32 25.60
N ALA A 86 -28.48 -38.27 26.40
CA ALA A 86 -29.05 -36.97 26.04
C ALA A 86 -28.40 -36.38 24.77
N GLN A 87 -27.08 -36.43 24.66
CA GLN A 87 -26.36 -35.96 23.48
C GLN A 87 -26.67 -36.80 22.23
N THR A 88 -26.71 -38.12 22.35
CA THR A 88 -27.01 -39.00 21.21
C THR A 88 -28.45 -38.88 20.76
N THR A 89 -29.40 -38.66 21.66
CA THR A 89 -30.81 -38.38 21.30
C THR A 89 -30.94 -37.02 20.60
N GLN A 90 -30.26 -35.98 21.10
CA GLN A 90 -30.21 -34.67 20.43
C GLN A 90 -29.60 -34.77 19.03
N LEU A 91 -28.47 -35.47 18.88
CA LEU A 91 -27.83 -35.66 17.57
C LEU A 91 -28.70 -36.48 16.61
N LYS A 92 -29.42 -37.49 17.10
CA LYS A 92 -30.40 -38.24 16.29
C LYS A 92 -31.58 -37.38 15.86
N GLN A 93 -32.09 -36.53 16.73
CA GLN A 93 -33.14 -35.57 16.39
C GLN A 93 -32.64 -34.58 15.33
N GLN A 94 -31.44 -34.02 15.50
CA GLN A 94 -30.82 -33.13 14.51
C GLN A 94 -30.56 -33.83 13.17
N ALA A 95 -30.10 -35.07 13.20
CA ALA A 95 -29.90 -35.88 12.00
C ALA A 95 -31.23 -36.12 11.28
N ASN A 96 -32.29 -36.49 12.00
CA ASN A 96 -33.62 -36.70 11.42
C ASN A 96 -34.24 -35.40 10.86
N THR A 97 -34.04 -34.26 11.53
CA THR A 97 -34.50 -32.98 11.00
C THR A 97 -33.72 -32.58 9.75
N ARG A 98 -32.41 -32.84 9.73
CA ARG A 98 -31.53 -32.52 8.58
C ARG A 98 -31.67 -33.50 7.42
N SER A 99 -32.08 -34.73 7.70
CA SER A 99 -32.39 -35.76 6.70
C SER A 99 -33.84 -35.71 6.25
N SER A 100 -34.67 -34.82 6.81
CA SER A 100 -36.02 -34.62 6.32
C SER A 100 -35.97 -33.95 4.95
N ASP A 101 -36.73 -34.48 3.99
CA ASP A 101 -36.75 -33.96 2.62
C ASP A 101 -37.13 -32.47 2.59
N LEU A 102 -38.04 -32.04 3.49
CA LEU A 102 -38.43 -30.64 3.64
C LEU A 102 -37.26 -29.71 4.02
N TYR A 103 -36.33 -30.17 4.86
CA TYR A 103 -35.15 -29.39 5.21
C TYR A 103 -34.16 -29.32 4.04
N LEU A 104 -33.97 -30.43 3.32
CA LEU A 104 -33.13 -30.47 2.13
C LEU A 104 -33.67 -29.55 1.04
N ASP A 105 -34.98 -29.59 0.78
CA ASP A 105 -35.65 -28.73 -0.19
C ASP A 105 -35.54 -27.26 0.20
N ALA A 106 -35.81 -26.91 1.47
CA ALA A 106 -35.65 -25.54 1.96
C ALA A 106 -34.20 -25.05 1.80
N ARG A 107 -33.22 -25.90 2.09
CA ARG A 107 -31.80 -25.55 1.95
C ARG A 107 -31.37 -25.45 0.49
N ILE A 108 -31.91 -26.28 -0.40
CA ILE A 108 -31.66 -26.20 -1.85
C ILE A 108 -32.23 -24.90 -2.40
N HIS A 109 -33.45 -24.52 -2.01
CA HIS A 109 -34.05 -23.25 -2.43
C HIS A 109 -33.27 -22.05 -1.91
N GLU A 110 -32.85 -22.05 -0.65
CA GLU A 110 -32.01 -20.99 -0.10
C GLU A 110 -30.69 -20.84 -0.88
N LEU A 111 -30.03 -21.96 -1.18
CA LEU A 111 -28.80 -21.96 -2.00
C LEU A 111 -29.06 -21.52 -3.44
N GLN A 112 -30.22 -21.83 -4.01
CA GLN A 112 -30.61 -21.37 -5.34
C GLN A 112 -30.84 -19.86 -5.35
N GLU A 113 -31.57 -19.33 -4.38
CA GLU A 113 -31.78 -17.88 -4.24
C GLU A 113 -30.46 -17.12 -4.03
N GLU A 114 -29.56 -17.66 -3.20
CA GLU A 114 -28.22 -17.08 -3.01
C GLU A 114 -27.43 -17.06 -4.31
N ASN A 115 -27.49 -18.15 -5.09
CA ASN A 115 -26.82 -18.25 -6.37
C ASN A 115 -27.43 -17.32 -7.43
N GLU A 116 -28.75 -17.22 -7.48
CA GLU A 116 -29.47 -16.29 -8.36
C GLU A 116 -29.10 -14.85 -8.04
N ARG A 117 -29.10 -14.45 -6.76
CA ARG A 117 -28.66 -13.10 -6.34
C ARG A 117 -27.19 -12.83 -6.70
N ALA A 118 -26.32 -13.82 -6.52
CA ALA A 118 -24.91 -13.68 -6.89
C ALA A 118 -24.73 -13.53 -8.40
N TRP A 119 -25.49 -14.30 -9.19
CA TRP A 119 -25.48 -14.22 -10.64
C TRP A 119 -26.04 -12.89 -11.15
N GLU A 120 -27.16 -12.41 -10.61
CA GLU A 120 -27.72 -11.10 -10.93
C GLU A 120 -26.75 -9.95 -10.61
N ALA A 121 -26.11 -9.99 -9.44
CA ALA A 121 -25.10 -9.01 -9.08
C ALA A 121 -23.90 -9.02 -10.03
N GLN A 122 -23.46 -10.21 -10.47
CA GLN A 122 -22.39 -10.35 -11.46
C GLN A 122 -22.81 -9.82 -12.83
N MET A 123 -24.04 -10.09 -13.26
CA MET A 123 -24.57 -9.62 -14.54
C MET A 123 -24.73 -8.11 -14.55
N GLU A 124 -25.23 -7.51 -13.47
CA GLU A 124 -25.36 -6.06 -13.34
C GLU A 124 -23.99 -5.37 -13.31
N ALA A 125 -23.00 -5.95 -12.61
CA ALA A 125 -21.63 -5.46 -12.64
C ALA A 125 -21.01 -5.56 -14.05
N GLY A 126 -21.28 -6.66 -14.76
CA GLY A 126 -20.86 -6.86 -16.16
C GLY A 126 -21.49 -5.82 -17.09
N LYS A 127 -22.79 -5.57 -16.94
CA LYS A 127 -23.52 -4.56 -17.71
C LYS A 127 -22.95 -3.15 -17.48
N GLN A 128 -22.74 -2.76 -16.23
CA GLN A 128 -22.12 -1.46 -15.91
C GLN A 128 -20.69 -1.36 -16.47
N SER A 129 -19.94 -2.46 -16.50
CA SER A 129 -18.62 -2.49 -17.11
C SER A 129 -18.69 -2.30 -18.63
N LEU A 130 -19.65 -2.93 -19.30
CA LEU A 130 -19.88 -2.75 -20.74
C LEU A 130 -20.29 -1.32 -21.06
N GLU A 131 -21.23 -0.74 -20.31
CA GLU A 131 -21.66 0.65 -20.48
C GLU A 131 -20.49 1.64 -20.35
N ARG A 132 -19.57 1.40 -19.40
CA ARG A 132 -18.34 2.21 -19.26
C ARG A 132 -17.42 2.06 -20.47
N MET A 133 -17.23 0.84 -20.98
CA MET A 133 -16.40 0.61 -22.16
C MET A 133 -17.02 1.22 -23.42
N GLU A 134 -18.35 1.16 -23.58
CA GLU A 134 -19.05 1.83 -24.67
C GLU A 134 -18.91 3.36 -24.59
N ALA A 135 -18.99 3.94 -23.39
CA ALA A 135 -18.73 5.36 -23.18
C ALA A 135 -17.27 5.74 -23.52
N GLN A 136 -16.30 4.89 -23.19
CA GLN A 136 -14.90 5.09 -23.55
C GLN A 136 -14.68 4.97 -25.07
N LEU A 137 -15.28 3.97 -25.72
CA LEU A 137 -15.18 3.79 -27.17
C LEU A 137 -15.80 4.95 -27.92
N THR A 138 -16.96 5.44 -27.49
CA THR A 138 -17.58 6.62 -28.09
C THR A 138 -16.74 7.87 -27.89
N HIS A 139 -16.12 8.06 -26.72
CA HIS A 139 -15.20 9.16 -26.47
C HIS A 139 -13.98 9.10 -27.41
N VAL A 140 -13.31 7.95 -27.49
CA VAL A 140 -12.18 7.74 -28.40
C VAL A 140 -12.59 7.97 -29.86
N GLN A 141 -13.77 7.52 -30.27
CA GLN A 141 -14.29 7.78 -31.61
C GLN A 141 -14.46 9.28 -31.87
N THR A 142 -15.01 10.03 -30.91
CA THR A 142 -15.14 11.49 -31.05
C THR A 142 -13.78 12.21 -31.11
N GLU A 143 -12.77 11.71 -30.39
CA GLU A 143 -11.41 12.24 -30.49
C GLU A 143 -10.80 11.96 -31.86
N ILE A 144 -10.97 10.74 -32.38
CA ILE A 144 -10.50 10.37 -33.73
C ILE A 144 -11.17 11.24 -34.78
N ASP A 145 -12.50 11.37 -34.74
CA ASP A 145 -13.25 12.19 -35.69
C ASP A 145 -12.81 13.68 -35.61
N GLY A 146 -12.53 14.18 -34.39
CA GLY A 146 -12.00 15.52 -34.16
C GLY A 146 -10.58 15.72 -34.68
N LEU A 147 -9.71 14.72 -34.52
CA LEU A 147 -8.36 14.71 -35.08
C LEU A 147 -8.37 14.64 -36.60
N ASP A 148 -9.23 13.80 -37.19
CA ASP A 148 -9.39 13.69 -38.64
C ASP A 148 -9.92 14.99 -39.24
N ALA A 149 -10.91 15.63 -38.60
CA ALA A 149 -11.39 16.95 -39.00
C ALA A 149 -10.27 18.01 -38.89
N SER A 150 -9.46 17.95 -37.83
CA SER A 150 -8.32 18.86 -37.65
C SER A 150 -7.24 18.64 -38.71
N LEU A 151 -6.96 17.38 -39.07
CA LEU A 151 -6.00 17.02 -40.12
C LEU A 151 -6.50 17.42 -41.51
N GLN A 152 -7.80 17.32 -41.79
CA GLN A 152 -8.40 17.78 -43.05
C GLN A 152 -8.41 19.31 -43.18
N GLN A 153 -8.50 20.04 -42.06
CA GLN A 153 -8.43 21.50 -42.02
C GLN A 153 -6.99 22.03 -41.92
N ALA A 154 -6.05 21.21 -41.48
CA ALA A 154 -4.65 21.58 -41.40
C ALA A 154 -4.07 21.78 -42.81
N GLN A 155 -3.73 23.02 -43.14
CA GLN A 155 -2.91 23.30 -44.30
C GLN A 155 -1.54 22.63 -44.13
N PRO A 156 -0.94 22.08 -45.20
CA PRO A 156 0.41 21.54 -45.11
C PRO A 156 1.33 22.64 -44.56
N PRO A 157 2.16 22.34 -43.55
CA PRO A 157 2.99 23.36 -42.91
C PRO A 157 3.90 23.98 -43.97
N ASP A 158 3.92 25.31 -44.02
CA ASP A 158 4.74 26.07 -44.95
C ASP A 158 6.21 25.62 -44.81
N ARG A 159 6.87 25.31 -45.92
CA ARG A 159 8.26 24.84 -45.96
C ARG A 159 9.18 25.74 -45.15
N ALA A 160 8.92 27.05 -45.12
CA ALA A 160 9.69 28.00 -44.32
C ALA A 160 9.54 27.78 -42.80
N THR A 161 8.35 27.40 -42.33
CA THR A 161 8.09 27.08 -40.91
C THR A 161 8.81 25.82 -40.49
N VAL A 162 8.71 24.75 -41.29
CA VAL A 162 9.40 23.48 -41.05
C VAL A 162 10.91 23.65 -41.03
N LEU A 163 11.48 24.44 -41.95
CA LEU A 163 12.92 24.73 -41.97
C LEU A 163 13.35 25.51 -40.72
N ARG A 164 12.54 26.48 -40.27
CA ARG A 164 12.81 27.26 -39.06
C ARG A 164 12.75 26.39 -37.80
N GLU A 165 11.77 25.52 -37.69
CA GLU A 165 11.64 24.57 -36.58
C GLU A 165 12.78 23.57 -36.57
N ASN A 166 13.16 23.01 -37.73
CA ASN A 166 14.33 22.15 -37.84
C ASN A 166 15.63 22.85 -37.44
N GLN A 167 15.79 24.14 -37.77
CA GLN A 167 16.95 24.91 -37.34
C GLN A 167 16.96 25.07 -35.81
N LYS A 168 15.83 25.45 -35.21
CA LYS A 168 15.70 25.53 -33.74
C LYS A 168 15.99 24.18 -33.07
N LEU A 169 15.52 23.07 -33.65
CA LEU A 169 15.79 21.73 -33.13
C LEU A 169 17.29 21.40 -33.20
N ARG A 170 17.99 21.76 -34.29
CA ARG A 170 19.44 21.59 -34.39
C ARG A 170 20.18 22.43 -33.35
N ASP A 171 19.78 23.67 -33.14
CA ASP A 171 20.40 24.55 -32.14
C ASP A 171 20.18 23.99 -30.72
N VAL A 172 18.97 23.50 -30.41
CA VAL A 172 18.68 22.83 -29.13
C VAL A 172 19.51 21.54 -28.98
N LEU A 173 19.62 20.72 -30.03
CA LEU A 173 20.43 19.50 -29.97
C LEU A 173 21.91 19.81 -29.74
N MET A 174 22.44 20.88 -30.34
CA MET A 174 23.80 21.34 -30.11
C MET A 174 24.01 21.74 -28.65
N LEU A 175 23.12 22.58 -28.10
CA LEU A 175 23.16 22.97 -26.68
C LEU A 175 23.07 21.77 -25.75
N ARG A 176 22.19 20.79 -26.04
CA ARG A 176 22.08 19.56 -25.24
C ARG A 176 23.32 18.67 -25.35
N ALA A 177 24.01 18.66 -26.48
CA ALA A 177 25.27 17.94 -26.63
C ALA A 177 26.38 18.59 -25.79
N GLU A 178 26.48 19.92 -25.81
CA GLU A 178 27.42 20.68 -24.98
C GLU A 178 27.15 20.46 -23.48
N GLU A 179 25.88 20.60 -23.04
CA GLU A 179 25.47 20.32 -21.65
C GLU A 179 25.81 18.88 -21.24
N LYS A 180 25.59 17.90 -22.13
CA LYS A 180 25.93 16.50 -21.86
C LYS A 180 27.44 16.32 -21.70
N ASP A 181 28.23 16.93 -22.56
CA ASP A 181 29.69 16.86 -22.50
C ASP A 181 30.21 17.51 -21.22
N ASP A 182 29.68 18.66 -20.84
CA ASP A 182 29.98 19.35 -19.58
C ASP A 182 29.62 18.51 -18.35
N LEU A 183 28.42 17.94 -18.32
CA LEU A 183 27.98 17.04 -17.25
C LEU A 183 28.86 15.79 -17.17
N SER A 184 29.24 15.22 -18.32
CA SER A 184 30.14 14.06 -18.37
C SER A 184 31.53 14.41 -17.85
N GLY A 185 32.05 15.61 -18.19
CA GLY A 185 33.31 16.14 -17.67
C GLY A 185 33.27 16.37 -16.17
N ALA A 186 32.19 16.97 -15.67
CA ALA A 186 31.95 17.20 -14.24
C ALA A 186 31.84 15.87 -13.46
N LEU A 187 31.10 14.89 -13.98
CA LEU A 187 31.02 13.54 -13.40
C LEU A 187 32.38 12.84 -13.41
N GLY A 188 33.13 12.94 -14.51
CA GLY A 188 34.48 12.39 -14.61
C GLY A 188 35.45 13.04 -13.62
N ALA A 189 35.35 14.35 -13.40
CA ALA A 189 36.13 15.07 -12.39
C ALA A 189 35.72 14.67 -10.96
N LEU A 190 34.42 14.51 -10.69
CA LEU A 190 33.91 14.10 -9.39
C LEU A 190 34.31 12.66 -9.05
N LYS A 191 34.20 11.73 -10.01
CA LYS A 191 34.68 10.35 -9.87
C LYS A 191 36.18 10.29 -9.61
N ARG A 192 36.98 11.06 -10.35
CA ARG A 192 38.43 11.19 -10.08
C ARG A 192 38.70 11.72 -8.68
N LYS A 193 38.01 12.80 -8.27
CA LYS A 193 38.15 13.38 -6.92
C LYS A 193 37.71 12.41 -5.82
N GLN A 194 36.69 11.59 -6.06
CA GLN A 194 36.25 10.56 -5.12
C GLN A 194 37.28 9.43 -5.03
N ALA A 195 37.81 8.97 -6.17
CA ALA A 195 38.89 7.99 -6.22
C ALA A 195 40.15 8.52 -5.52
N ASP A 196 40.53 9.78 -5.74
CA ASP A 196 41.64 10.43 -5.04
C ASP A 196 41.41 10.52 -3.54
N ARG A 197 40.18 10.83 -3.10
CA ARG A 197 39.81 10.85 -1.68
C ARG A 197 39.85 9.46 -1.06
N ALA A 198 39.37 8.43 -1.77
CA ALA A 198 39.45 7.05 -1.33
C ALA A 198 40.90 6.56 -1.27
N ALA A 199 41.71 6.85 -2.28
CA ALA A 199 43.13 6.55 -2.31
C ALA A 199 43.89 7.26 -1.17
N ARG A 200 43.57 8.53 -0.88
CA ARG A 200 44.11 9.26 0.28
C ARG A 200 43.65 8.65 1.60
N ALA A 201 42.38 8.27 1.73
CA ALA A 201 41.87 7.61 2.93
C ALA A 201 42.55 6.26 3.19
N HIS A 202 42.89 5.51 2.13
CA HIS A 202 43.67 4.27 2.23
C HIS A 202 45.18 4.50 2.43
N ALA A 203 45.73 5.61 1.92
CA ALA A 203 47.14 5.96 2.08
C ALA A 203 47.48 6.60 3.43
N HIS A 204 46.50 7.12 4.17
CA HIS A 204 46.71 7.76 5.49
C HIS A 204 46.93 6.78 6.67
N ALA A 205 47.27 5.52 6.38
CA ALA A 205 47.98 4.64 7.32
C ALA A 205 49.51 4.79 7.21
N ALA A 206 50.02 5.62 6.30
CA ALA A 206 51.44 5.96 6.20
C ALA A 206 51.63 7.49 6.17
N GLU A 207 52.70 7.92 6.82
CA GLU A 207 53.17 9.30 6.96
C GLU A 207 53.00 10.19 5.71
N PRO A 208 52.81 11.51 5.87
CA PRO A 208 52.77 12.44 4.75
C PRO A 208 54.14 12.50 4.05
N SER A 209 54.29 11.72 2.97
CA SER A 209 55.49 11.67 2.14
C SER A 209 55.92 13.07 1.66
N GLN A 210 57.22 13.37 1.76
CA GLN A 210 57.87 14.59 1.25
C GLN A 210 57.46 14.94 -0.19
N ALA A 211 57.15 13.94 -1.03
CA ALA A 211 56.67 14.14 -2.39
C ALA A 211 55.35 14.95 -2.46
N LEU A 212 54.46 14.83 -1.48
CA LEU A 212 53.23 15.63 -1.41
C LEU A 212 53.50 17.08 -1.01
N GLN A 213 54.56 17.34 -0.25
CA GLN A 213 54.98 18.70 0.10
C GLN A 213 55.66 19.36 -1.11
N ASP A 214 56.50 18.62 -1.83
CA ASP A 214 57.16 19.08 -3.05
C ASP A 214 56.15 19.38 -4.17
N LEU A 215 55.14 18.51 -4.37
CA LEU A 215 54.08 18.74 -5.34
C LEU A 215 53.19 19.93 -4.97
N LYS A 216 52.93 20.18 -3.68
CA LYS A 216 52.23 21.39 -3.23
C LYS A 216 53.06 22.63 -3.52
N ALA A 217 54.36 22.61 -3.23
CA ALA A 217 55.26 23.72 -3.51
C ALA A 217 55.38 24.00 -5.02
N GLN A 218 55.42 22.96 -5.86
CA GLN A 218 55.44 23.09 -7.32
C GLN A 218 54.12 23.66 -7.86
N ARG A 219 52.98 23.17 -7.37
CA ARG A 219 51.66 23.74 -7.70
C ARG A 219 51.60 25.22 -7.32
N ASP A 220 52.06 25.58 -6.14
CA ASP A 220 52.00 26.97 -5.65
C ASP A 220 52.90 27.90 -6.47
N ARG A 221 54.09 27.42 -6.88
CA ARG A 221 54.96 28.14 -7.83
C ARG A 221 54.31 28.29 -9.22
N LEU A 222 53.66 27.25 -9.73
CA LEU A 222 52.94 27.30 -11.01
C LEU A 222 51.74 28.25 -10.94
N CYS A 223 50.97 28.24 -9.85
CA CYS A 223 49.87 29.17 -9.64
C CYS A 223 50.35 30.62 -9.54
N ALA A 224 51.50 30.86 -8.88
CA ALA A 224 52.13 32.19 -8.85
C ALA A 224 52.58 32.62 -10.25
N SER A 225 53.28 31.75 -10.98
CA SER A 225 53.73 32.00 -12.36
C SER A 225 52.57 32.28 -13.32
N ILE A 226 51.47 31.53 -13.23
CA ILE A 226 50.27 31.76 -14.06
C ILE A 226 49.60 33.10 -13.71
N ARG A 227 49.61 33.52 -12.45
CA ARG A 227 49.12 34.85 -12.04
C ARG A 227 50.02 35.96 -12.56
N ASP A 228 51.34 35.78 -12.51
CA ASP A 228 52.31 36.76 -13.01
C ASP A 228 52.33 36.85 -14.54
N LEU A 229 51.99 35.75 -15.24
CA LEU A 229 51.84 35.67 -16.70
C LEU A 229 50.46 36.13 -17.20
N SER A 230 49.49 36.39 -16.31
CA SER A 230 48.24 37.02 -16.69
C SER A 230 48.52 38.48 -17.05
N PRO A 231 48.30 38.91 -18.30
CA PRO A 231 48.69 40.24 -18.74
C PRO A 231 47.96 41.32 -17.92
N SER A 232 48.73 42.27 -17.41
CA SER A 232 48.31 43.42 -16.60
C SER A 232 47.38 44.42 -17.31
N ASP A 233 47.00 44.18 -18.57
CA ASP A 233 46.05 45.02 -19.33
C ASP A 233 44.57 44.76 -18.96
N ASN A 234 44.33 44.20 -17.76
CA ASN A 234 43.01 43.89 -17.19
C ASN A 234 42.21 45.13 -16.71
N SER A 235 42.51 46.34 -17.19
CA SER A 235 41.75 47.55 -16.82
C SER A 235 40.27 47.46 -17.21
N ALA A 236 39.94 46.72 -18.26
CA ALA A 236 38.57 46.44 -18.70
C ALA A 236 37.90 45.27 -17.93
N LEU A 237 38.69 44.40 -17.29
CA LEU A 237 38.21 43.24 -16.51
C LEU A 237 37.99 43.60 -15.04
N ALA A 238 38.71 44.58 -14.49
CA ALA A 238 38.51 45.07 -13.12
C ALA A 238 37.04 45.46 -12.80
N PRO A 239 36.31 46.24 -13.62
CA PRO A 239 34.90 46.53 -13.34
C PRO A 239 34.01 45.28 -13.43
N LEU A 240 34.32 44.35 -14.34
CA LEU A 240 33.58 43.08 -14.47
C LEU A 240 33.83 42.14 -13.28
N GLU A 241 35.05 42.13 -12.74
CA GLU A 241 35.40 41.38 -11.53
C GLU A 241 34.73 41.99 -10.30
N GLU A 242 34.66 43.32 -10.19
CA GLU A 242 33.91 44.02 -9.15
C GLU A 242 32.41 43.71 -9.24
N GLU A 243 31.81 43.75 -10.44
CA GLU A 243 30.41 43.37 -10.66
C GLU A 243 30.16 41.89 -10.32
N ALA A 244 31.06 40.99 -10.71
CA ALA A 244 30.98 39.57 -10.37
C ALA A 244 31.10 39.34 -8.86
N GLN A 245 31.97 40.07 -8.16
CA GLN A 245 32.08 40.03 -6.71
C GLN A 245 30.82 40.57 -6.03
N GLN A 246 30.26 41.69 -6.51
CA GLN A 246 29.02 42.24 -6.01
C GLN A 246 27.84 41.28 -6.20
N LEU A 247 27.74 40.61 -7.35
CA LEU A 247 26.73 39.59 -7.62
C LEU A 247 26.91 38.38 -6.70
N ARG A 248 28.13 37.91 -6.48
CA ARG A 248 28.42 36.82 -5.52
C ARG A 248 28.00 37.19 -4.10
N LEU A 249 28.31 38.40 -3.66
CA LEU A 249 27.89 38.89 -2.34
C LEU A 249 26.35 39.02 -2.23
N ARG A 250 25.67 39.47 -3.29
CA ARG A 250 24.20 39.50 -3.34
C ARG A 250 23.59 38.11 -3.29
N LEU A 251 24.16 37.16 -4.03
CA LEU A 251 23.74 35.76 -4.02
C LEU A 251 23.92 35.16 -2.62
N GLN A 252 25.09 35.34 -2.00
CA GLN A 252 25.36 34.86 -0.64
C GLN A 252 24.35 35.44 0.36
N ARG A 253 24.10 36.75 0.33
CA ARG A 253 23.08 37.39 1.19
C ARG A 253 21.67 36.86 0.93
N ALA A 254 21.33 36.57 -0.32
CA ALA A 254 20.04 35.99 -0.67
C ALA A 254 19.93 34.55 -0.13
N GLN A 255 21.00 33.76 -0.25
CA GLN A 255 21.10 32.40 0.28
C GLN A 255 20.98 32.39 1.82
N GLU A 256 21.68 33.30 2.51
CA GLU A 256 21.59 33.45 3.96
C GLU A 256 20.18 33.82 4.41
N LYS A 257 19.51 34.73 3.68
CA LYS A 257 18.10 35.08 3.93
C LYS A 257 17.16 33.90 3.71
N LEU A 258 17.39 33.10 2.67
CA LEU A 258 16.61 31.91 2.39
C LEU A 258 16.78 30.89 3.52
N ASN A 259 18.03 30.56 3.87
CA ASN A 259 18.35 29.63 4.94
C ASN A 259 17.77 30.09 6.29
N ALA A 260 17.82 31.40 6.59
CA ALA A 260 17.23 31.96 7.79
C ALA A 260 15.70 31.83 7.81
N ARG A 261 15.04 32.02 6.66
CA ARG A 261 13.58 31.82 6.52
C ARG A 261 13.20 30.35 6.63
N GLU A 262 13.96 29.45 6.04
CA GLU A 262 13.77 28.00 6.17
C GLU A 262 13.96 27.53 7.62
N ALA A 263 15.00 28.02 8.31
CA ALA A 263 15.22 27.77 9.72
C ALA A 263 14.08 28.32 10.60
N SER A 264 13.57 29.51 10.30
CA SER A 264 12.41 30.07 11.00
C SER A 264 11.12 29.30 10.73
N ALA A 265 10.89 28.85 9.48
CA ALA A 265 9.73 28.08 9.10
C ALA A 265 9.74 26.69 9.75
N THR A 266 10.89 26.03 9.77
CA THR A 266 11.08 24.74 10.47
C THR A 266 10.89 24.90 11.98
N ALA A 267 11.46 25.93 12.60
CA ALA A 267 11.23 26.23 14.01
C ALA A 267 9.74 26.44 14.31
N LEU A 268 9.04 27.24 13.49
CA LEU A 268 7.60 27.45 13.64
C LEU A 268 6.82 26.15 13.47
N LYS A 269 7.12 25.33 12.45
CA LYS A 269 6.51 24.00 12.26
C LYS A 269 6.71 23.12 13.50
N THR A 270 7.91 23.08 14.09
CA THR A 270 8.16 22.30 15.32
C THR A 270 7.37 22.82 16.52
N GLN A 271 7.21 24.14 16.66
CA GLN A 271 6.40 24.73 17.72
C GLN A 271 4.91 24.43 17.54
N MET A 272 4.39 24.53 16.32
CA MET A 272 3.01 24.17 15.99
C MET A 272 2.75 22.69 16.26
N ARG A 273 3.68 21.80 15.90
CA ARG A 273 3.59 20.36 16.22
C ARG A 273 3.51 20.12 17.72
N LYS A 274 4.37 20.78 18.51
CA LYS A 274 4.32 20.67 19.99
C LYS A 274 2.97 21.13 20.54
N LEU A 275 2.42 22.24 20.04
CA LEU A 275 1.11 22.74 20.47
C LEU A 275 -0.03 21.79 20.08
N VAL A 276 0.00 21.23 18.87
CA VAL A 276 -0.97 20.23 18.40
C VAL A 276 -0.91 18.98 19.28
N ALA A 277 0.30 18.45 19.56
CA ALA A 277 0.47 17.29 20.43
C ALA A 277 -0.07 17.51 21.85
N VAL A 278 0.20 18.69 22.45
CA VAL A 278 -0.33 19.04 23.78
C VAL A 278 -1.86 19.14 23.77
N LYS A 279 -2.47 19.70 22.71
CA LYS A 279 -3.93 19.83 22.59
C LYS A 279 -4.61 18.51 22.24
N ALA A 280 -3.95 17.65 21.47
CA ALA A 280 -4.42 16.31 21.15
C ALA A 280 -4.43 15.40 22.38
N ALA A 281 -3.43 15.52 23.27
CA ALA A 281 -3.43 14.85 24.57
C ALA A 281 -4.63 15.22 25.46
N GLY A 282 -5.22 16.40 25.24
CA GLY A 282 -6.47 16.84 25.86
C GLY A 282 -7.74 16.43 25.10
N ALA A 283 -7.66 15.46 24.18
CA ALA A 283 -8.74 14.97 23.33
C ALA A 283 -9.44 16.05 22.46
N HIS A 284 -8.73 17.14 22.12
CA HIS A 284 -9.31 18.17 21.27
C HIS A 284 -9.41 17.69 19.81
N VAL A 285 -10.64 17.53 19.31
CA VAL A 285 -10.95 16.91 18.01
C VAL A 285 -10.13 17.51 16.85
N ALA A 286 -10.04 18.84 16.72
CA ALA A 286 -9.29 19.46 15.63
C ALA A 286 -7.76 19.23 15.73
N ALA A 287 -7.22 19.07 16.95
CA ALA A 287 -5.80 18.77 17.14
C ALA A 287 -5.50 17.31 16.81
N LEU A 288 -6.44 16.40 17.14
CA LEU A 288 -6.37 15.00 16.75
C LEU A 288 -6.45 14.82 15.22
N VAL A 289 -7.28 15.58 14.52
CA VAL A 289 -7.30 15.60 13.03
C VAL A 289 -5.92 15.99 12.47
N LEU A 290 -5.31 17.06 12.99
CA LEU A 290 -4.01 17.52 12.52
C LEU A 290 -2.88 16.54 12.87
N GLN A 291 -2.95 15.88 14.02
CA GLN A 291 -1.98 14.86 14.42
C GLN A 291 -2.11 13.60 13.55
N ALA A 292 -3.33 13.12 13.31
CA ALA A 292 -3.61 12.00 12.42
C ALA A 292 -3.10 12.28 11.00
N LEU A 293 -3.31 13.49 10.47
CA LEU A 293 -2.72 13.86 9.18
C LEU A 293 -1.18 13.93 9.21
N TYR A 294 -0.59 14.32 10.33
CA TYR A 294 0.87 14.36 10.47
C TYR A 294 1.50 12.96 10.46
N ASP A 295 0.87 12.01 11.14
CA ASP A 295 1.35 10.63 11.23
C ASP A 295 1.25 9.90 9.88
N HIS A 296 0.44 10.43 8.95
CA HIS A 296 0.22 9.91 7.60
C HIS A 296 0.77 10.83 6.50
N ASP A 297 1.96 11.42 6.73
CA ASP A 297 2.69 12.24 5.75
C ASP A 297 1.92 13.43 5.16
N GLY A 298 0.88 13.89 5.85
CA GLY A 298 0.07 15.03 5.45
C GLY A 298 -1.10 14.69 4.53
N GLU A 299 -1.30 13.43 4.15
CA GLU A 299 -2.38 13.02 3.24
C GLU A 299 -3.15 11.83 3.79
N TRP A 300 -4.49 11.97 3.87
CA TRP A 300 -5.33 10.84 4.26
C TRP A 300 -6.74 10.91 3.69
N THR A 301 -7.41 9.77 3.57
CA THR A 301 -8.79 9.63 3.14
C THR A 301 -9.73 10.18 4.21
N LYS A 302 -10.72 10.96 3.78
CA LYS A 302 -11.68 11.62 4.67
C LYS A 302 -12.42 10.63 5.58
N LYS A 303 -12.82 9.46 5.04
CA LYS A 303 -13.55 8.43 5.79
C LYS A 303 -12.69 7.80 6.90
N ASP A 304 -11.43 7.47 6.60
CA ASP A 304 -10.56 6.80 7.57
C ASP A 304 -10.07 7.79 8.65
N LEU A 305 -9.84 9.05 8.26
CA LEU A 305 -9.55 10.13 9.20
C LEU A 305 -10.73 10.39 10.15
N GLN A 306 -11.97 10.30 9.64
CA GLN A 306 -13.18 10.46 10.46
C GLN A 306 -13.32 9.35 11.50
N THR A 307 -13.21 8.10 11.07
CA THR A 307 -13.38 6.94 11.94
C THR A 307 -12.29 6.87 13.00
N GLN A 308 -11.03 7.11 12.62
CA GLN A 308 -9.91 7.04 13.56
C GLN A 308 -9.94 8.18 14.58
N VAL A 309 -10.22 9.42 14.16
CA VAL A 309 -10.29 10.56 15.08
C VAL A 309 -11.53 10.49 15.98
N ALA A 310 -12.66 9.99 15.48
CA ALA A 310 -13.86 9.75 16.28
C ALA A 310 -13.59 8.71 17.38
N ALA A 311 -12.90 7.61 17.04
CA ALA A 311 -12.49 6.58 18.00
C ALA A 311 -11.49 7.12 19.03
N ALA A 312 -10.50 7.92 18.61
CA ALA A 312 -9.49 8.48 19.50
C ALA A 312 -10.05 9.57 20.45
N ALA A 313 -11.03 10.35 19.99
CA ALA A 313 -11.67 11.40 20.80
C ALA A 313 -12.83 10.88 21.66
N GLY A 314 -13.40 9.71 21.34
CA GLY A 314 -14.64 9.22 21.95
C GLY A 314 -15.87 10.04 21.60
N VAL A 315 -15.91 10.62 20.39
CA VAL A 315 -16.98 11.53 19.93
C VAL A 315 -17.56 11.02 18.61
N GLU A 316 -18.82 11.34 18.32
CA GLU A 316 -19.43 11.04 17.03
C GLU A 316 -18.68 11.66 15.84
N GLU A 317 -18.71 10.97 14.69
CA GLU A 317 -18.12 11.41 13.43
C GLU A 317 -18.62 12.80 12.98
N SER A 318 -19.85 13.17 13.38
CA SER A 318 -20.46 14.49 13.14
C SER A 318 -19.61 15.66 13.68
N HIS A 319 -18.96 15.46 14.83
CA HIS A 319 -18.11 16.47 15.45
C HIS A 319 -16.75 16.57 14.77
N VAL A 320 -16.22 15.44 14.28
CA VAL A 320 -14.99 15.39 13.48
C VAL A 320 -15.21 16.11 12.15
N ILE A 321 -16.36 15.92 11.51
CA ILE A 321 -16.74 16.64 10.29
C ILE A 321 -16.73 18.15 10.52
N ARG A 322 -17.35 18.63 11.61
CA ARG A 322 -17.39 20.05 11.94
C ARG A 322 -16.00 20.64 12.20
N ALA A 323 -15.15 19.90 12.92
CA ALA A 323 -13.76 20.27 13.13
C ALA A 323 -12.98 20.32 11.80
N LEU A 324 -13.17 19.34 10.92
CA LEU A 324 -12.50 19.26 9.63
C LEU A 324 -12.88 20.44 8.73
N TYR A 325 -14.17 20.80 8.66
CA TYR A 325 -14.60 22.00 7.91
C TYR A 325 -14.12 23.31 8.56
N SER A 326 -13.96 23.36 9.88
CA SER A 326 -13.34 24.52 10.55
C SER A 326 -11.86 24.68 10.20
N LEU A 327 -11.13 23.56 10.10
CA LEU A 327 -9.72 23.55 9.69
C LEU A 327 -9.56 23.96 8.21
N VAL A 328 -10.50 23.52 7.36
CA VAL A 328 -10.56 23.93 5.96
C VAL A 328 -10.85 25.43 5.83
N ALA A 329 -11.79 25.95 6.62
CA ALA A 329 -12.08 27.39 6.65
C ALA A 329 -10.87 28.23 7.13
N SER A 330 -10.06 27.67 8.03
CA SER A 330 -8.80 28.30 8.48
C SER A 330 -7.63 28.15 7.50
N GLY A 331 -7.81 27.42 6.40
CA GLY A 331 -6.77 27.19 5.39
C GLY A 331 -5.63 26.29 5.87
N LEU A 332 -5.82 25.51 6.94
CA LEU A 332 -4.80 24.56 7.44
C LEU A 332 -4.88 23.19 6.75
N VAL A 333 -6.04 22.87 6.19
CA VAL A 333 -6.35 21.60 5.56
C VAL A 333 -7.07 21.86 4.24
N HIS A 334 -6.72 21.10 3.20
CA HIS A 334 -7.42 21.09 1.93
C HIS A 334 -8.19 19.78 1.75
N LEU A 335 -9.36 19.86 1.12
CA LEU A 335 -10.22 18.72 0.82
C LEU A 335 -10.33 18.58 -0.69
N ASP A 336 -9.60 17.62 -1.24
CA ASP A 336 -9.76 17.25 -2.64
C ASP A 336 -10.94 16.28 -2.78
N ARG A 337 -11.92 16.66 -3.60
CA ARG A 337 -13.15 15.90 -3.86
C ARG A 337 -13.08 15.09 -5.16
N SER A 338 -11.95 15.16 -5.88
CA SER A 338 -11.75 14.41 -7.13
C SER A 338 -11.72 12.89 -6.92
N HIS A 339 -11.32 12.44 -5.73
CA HIS A 339 -11.25 11.04 -5.35
C HIS A 339 -12.55 10.57 -4.69
N ALA A 340 -13.00 9.34 -4.98
CA ALA A 340 -14.27 8.77 -4.49
C ALA A 340 -14.42 8.71 -2.95
N HIS A 341 -13.31 8.84 -2.21
CA HIS A 341 -13.30 8.86 -0.74
C HIS A 341 -12.92 10.21 -0.13
N GLY A 342 -12.62 11.22 -0.97
CA GLY A 342 -12.13 12.53 -0.59
C GLY A 342 -10.74 12.48 0.05
N LEU A 343 -9.76 13.15 -0.53
CA LEU A 343 -8.42 13.26 0.05
C LEU A 343 -8.36 14.51 0.92
N VAL A 344 -7.85 14.36 2.14
CA VAL A 344 -7.61 15.43 3.09
C VAL A 344 -6.10 15.66 3.14
N THR A 345 -5.65 16.86 2.75
CA THR A 345 -4.24 17.22 2.78
C THR A 345 -3.97 18.34 3.79
N SER A 346 -2.92 18.18 4.59
CA SER A 346 -2.50 19.18 5.58
C SER A 346 -1.44 20.09 5.00
N LEU A 347 -1.60 21.41 5.18
CA LEU A 347 -0.58 22.40 4.81
C LEU A 347 0.56 22.52 5.84
N LEU A 348 0.45 21.82 6.97
CA LEU A 348 1.42 21.87 8.07
C LEU A 348 2.57 20.87 7.92
N VAL A 349 2.36 19.81 7.12
CA VAL A 349 3.42 18.89 6.67
C VAL A 349 4.11 19.54 5.49
#